data_AF-A0A6I4Z6V5-F1
#
_entry.id   AF-A0A6I4Z6V5-F1
#
_cell.length_a   1.000
_cell.length_b   1.000
_cell.length_c   1.000
_cell.angle_alpha   90.00
_cell.angle_beta   90.00
_cell.angle_gamma   90.00
#
_symmetry.space_group_name_H-M   'P 1'
#
loop_
_entity.id
_entity.type
_entity.pdbx_description
1 polymer ?
#
loop_
_entity_poly.entity_id
_entity_poly.type
_entity_poly.pdbx_seq_one_letter_code
_entity_poly.pdbx_strand_id
1 'polypeptide(L)'
;MASSAPAATPPMPKFDPLRATWRLLTNVKFAVALVTVAVLASLLGVVLPQLPAEMRGNPPARSAWLELQREDFGWLTGILDGLDLFDVFHSPWFLALWFVIVAAVTVCTISRFPPTWRSVQRPQVRVSERYFETARHRASFTHTGGVEAVEGLLRRRRYAVTRTHEDEGETELFAERFPWTQYATFISHMALLMLLVGGLLTNLAGFQRTLALAEGRPAAPLFSDPGPGQIFVGMEDAHRGVDAAGNIVDFHSDLLLRRGDEVVRCKATVNDPCSAFGYRFHQAAFFDDLAHLTIWGPDGRVLFDDVLDFENESTATPVLTITSADGEVVFDQALPQMASVPGSTLGYEGDLALAELALPGAVYGVSWR
;
A
#
# COMPACT_ATOMS: atom_id res chain seq x y z
N MET A 1 47.39 -45.64 -41.96
CA MET A 1 46.15 -44.84 -42.06
C MET A 1 45.22 -45.31 -40.95
N ALA A 2 45.13 -44.56 -39.85
CA ALA A 2 44.17 -44.83 -38.79
C ALA A 2 42.93 -43.95 -39.03
N SER A 3 41.77 -44.58 -39.21
CA SER A 3 40.48 -43.92 -39.41
C SER A 3 40.00 -43.34 -38.08
N SER A 4 39.87 -42.02 -38.01
CA SER A 4 39.27 -41.31 -36.88
C SER A 4 37.75 -41.42 -36.96
N ALA A 5 37.12 -42.04 -35.97
CA ALA A 5 35.67 -42.08 -35.84
C ALA A 5 35.09 -40.67 -35.61
N PRO A 6 33.91 -40.33 -36.17
CA PRO A 6 33.28 -39.04 -35.96
C PRO A 6 32.78 -38.91 -34.51
N ALA A 7 33.07 -37.77 -33.88
CA ALA A 7 32.61 -37.45 -32.53
C ALA A 7 31.08 -37.39 -32.49
N ALA A 8 30.48 -38.13 -31.54
CA ALA A 8 29.04 -38.13 -31.33
C ALA A 8 28.54 -36.73 -30.94
N THR A 9 27.51 -36.25 -31.63
CA THR A 9 26.83 -34.99 -31.35
C THR A 9 26.23 -35.04 -29.94
N PRO A 10 26.49 -34.06 -29.06
CA PRO A 10 25.91 -34.07 -27.72
C PRO A 10 24.37 -34.02 -27.81
N PRO A 11 23.66 -34.81 -27.00
CA PRO A 11 22.20 -34.82 -27.01
C PRO A 11 21.65 -33.44 -26.67
N MET A 12 20.64 -32.98 -27.41
CA MET A 12 19.99 -31.71 -27.14
C MET A 12 19.42 -31.70 -25.71
N PRO A 13 19.66 -30.64 -24.92
CA PRO A 13 19.19 -30.58 -23.54
C PRO A 13 17.65 -30.63 -23.52
N LYS A 14 17.09 -31.65 -22.86
CA LYS A 14 15.65 -31.77 -22.61
C LYS A 14 15.19 -30.58 -21.78
N PHE A 15 14.07 -29.96 -22.17
CA PHE A 15 13.50 -28.84 -21.43
C PHE A 15 13.06 -29.31 -20.04
N ASP A 16 13.68 -28.75 -19.00
CA ASP A 16 13.33 -28.98 -17.60
C ASP A 16 12.66 -27.72 -17.06
N PRO A 17 11.32 -27.71 -16.91
CA PRO A 17 10.57 -26.51 -16.53
C PRO A 17 10.96 -26.02 -15.13
N LEU A 18 11.29 -26.92 -14.20
CA LEU A 18 11.70 -26.53 -12.84
C LEU A 18 13.03 -25.80 -12.86
N ARG A 19 13.98 -26.30 -13.66
CA ARG A 19 15.27 -25.64 -13.86
C ARG A 19 15.14 -24.31 -14.59
N ALA A 20 14.24 -24.21 -15.57
CA ALA A 20 13.96 -22.96 -16.27
C ALA A 20 13.37 -21.91 -15.31
N THR A 21 12.36 -22.27 -14.53
CA THR A 21 11.76 -21.39 -13.52
C THR A 21 12.76 -20.97 -12.46
N TRP A 22 13.59 -21.90 -11.96
CA TRP A 22 14.66 -21.56 -11.01
C TRP A 22 15.66 -20.57 -11.60
N ARG A 23 16.09 -20.77 -12.86
CA ARG A 23 16.99 -19.83 -13.55
C ARG A 23 16.35 -18.45 -13.76
N LEU A 24 15.05 -18.39 -14.00
CA LEU A 24 14.32 -17.14 -14.13
C LEU A 24 14.24 -16.41 -12.78
N LEU A 25 13.81 -17.10 -11.73
CA LEU A 25 13.65 -16.54 -10.38
C LEU A 25 14.97 -16.19 -9.69
N THR A 26 16.10 -16.76 -10.12
CA THR A 26 17.45 -16.40 -9.63
C THR A 26 18.12 -15.30 -10.46
N ASN A 27 17.48 -14.84 -11.54
CA ASN A 27 18.02 -13.79 -12.40
C ASN A 27 17.68 -12.39 -11.86
N VAL A 28 18.71 -11.66 -11.45
CA VAL A 28 18.57 -10.28 -10.95
C VAL A 28 17.99 -9.33 -12.00
N LYS A 29 18.33 -9.51 -13.29
CA LYS A 29 17.77 -8.64 -14.35
C LYS A 29 16.26 -8.84 -14.47
N PHE A 30 15.78 -10.07 -14.28
CA PHE A 30 14.36 -10.36 -14.27
C PHE A 30 13.68 -9.71 -13.06
N ALA A 31 14.25 -9.83 -11.87
CA ALA A 31 13.75 -9.15 -10.68
C ALA A 31 13.69 -7.62 -10.86
N VAL A 32 14.75 -7.00 -11.39
CA VAL A 32 14.79 -5.55 -11.68
C VAL A 32 13.73 -5.16 -12.71
N ALA A 33 13.52 -5.97 -13.75
CA ALA A 33 12.47 -5.72 -14.74
C ALA A 33 11.08 -5.75 -14.10
N LEU A 34 10.78 -6.73 -13.24
CA LEU A 34 9.50 -6.80 -12.53
C LEU A 34 9.28 -5.57 -11.65
N VAL A 35 10.29 -5.16 -10.87
CA VAL A 35 10.22 -3.94 -10.04
C VAL A 35 10.01 -2.71 -10.91
N THR A 36 10.66 -2.63 -12.07
CA THR A 36 10.47 -1.51 -13.01
C THR A 36 9.04 -1.45 -13.52
N VAL A 37 8.45 -2.59 -13.90
CA VAL A 37 7.04 -2.66 -14.32
C VAL A 37 6.12 -2.25 -13.18
N ALA A 38 6.39 -2.71 -11.94
CA ALA A 38 5.60 -2.32 -10.77
C ALA A 38 5.68 -0.82 -10.49
N VAL A 39 6.86 -0.22 -10.61
CA VAL A 39 7.04 1.23 -10.44
C VAL A 39 6.26 2.01 -11.50
N LEU A 40 6.30 1.59 -12.77
CA LEU A 40 5.54 2.24 -13.84
C LEU A 40 4.03 2.09 -13.64
N ALA A 41 3.56 0.91 -13.26
CA ALA A 41 2.17 0.66 -12.91
C ALA A 41 1.70 1.52 -11.73
N SER A 42 2.48 1.59 -10.65
CA SER A 42 2.19 2.45 -9.51
C SER A 42 2.17 3.92 -9.88
N LEU A 43 3.08 4.38 -10.74
CA LEU A 43 3.08 5.76 -11.22
C LEU A 43 1.79 6.09 -11.97
N LEU A 44 1.33 5.19 -12.85
CA LEU A 44 0.04 5.34 -13.53
C LEU A 44 -1.12 5.36 -12.54
N GLY A 45 -1.12 4.47 -11.54
CA GLY A 45 -2.16 4.42 -10.51
C GLY A 45 -2.19 5.65 -9.59
N VAL A 46 -1.06 6.35 -9.42
CA VAL A 46 -1.01 7.62 -8.66
C VAL A 46 -1.49 8.81 -9.51
N VAL A 47 -1.23 8.79 -10.81
CA VAL A 47 -1.60 9.88 -11.73
C VAL A 47 -3.07 9.79 -12.14
N LEU A 48 -3.60 8.59 -12.31
CA LEU A 48 -4.99 8.36 -12.70
C LEU A 48 -5.90 8.29 -11.47
N PRO A 49 -7.13 8.82 -11.57
CA PRO A 49 -8.09 8.75 -10.48
C PRO A 49 -8.37 7.28 -10.16
N GLN A 50 -8.29 6.91 -8.88
CA GLN A 50 -8.53 5.55 -8.43
C GLN A 50 -9.97 5.40 -7.94
N LEU A 51 -10.56 4.22 -8.19
CA LEU A 51 -11.90 3.87 -7.73
C LEU A 51 -11.95 3.93 -6.19
N PRO A 52 -12.85 4.75 -5.61
CA PRO A 52 -13.01 4.83 -4.16
C PRO A 52 -13.26 3.47 -3.52
N ALA A 53 -12.79 3.30 -2.28
CA ALA A 53 -12.81 2.01 -1.61
C ALA A 53 -14.22 1.49 -1.35
N GLU A 54 -15.14 2.42 -1.14
CA GLU A 54 -16.53 2.21 -0.78
C GLU A 54 -17.38 1.84 -1.99
N MET A 55 -16.93 2.21 -3.19
CA MET A 55 -17.56 1.85 -4.46
C MET A 55 -17.06 0.48 -4.98
N ARG A 56 -15.95 -0.04 -4.45
CA ARG A 56 -15.43 -1.35 -4.84
C ARG A 56 -16.41 -2.47 -4.44
N GLY A 57 -16.76 -3.31 -5.41
CA GLY A 57 -17.72 -4.40 -5.20
C GLY A 57 -19.20 -4.00 -5.32
N ASN A 58 -19.49 -2.73 -5.61
CA ASN A 58 -20.83 -2.21 -5.90
C ASN A 58 -20.94 -1.84 -7.40
N PRO A 59 -21.53 -2.70 -8.26
CA PRO A 59 -21.56 -2.45 -9.71
C PRO A 59 -22.28 -1.14 -10.10
N PRO A 60 -23.44 -0.79 -9.51
CA PRO A 60 -24.05 0.53 -9.74
C PRO A 60 -23.13 1.71 -9.41
N ALA A 61 -22.50 1.72 -8.23
CA ALA A 61 -21.63 2.82 -7.82
C ALA A 61 -20.41 2.97 -8.74
N ARG A 62 -19.77 1.84 -9.12
CA ARG A 62 -18.69 1.85 -10.11
C ARG A 62 -19.15 2.40 -11.45
N SER A 63 -20.36 2.07 -11.91
CA SER A 63 -20.87 2.54 -13.19
C SER A 63 -21.10 4.06 -13.20
N ALA A 64 -21.60 4.63 -12.11
CA ALA A 64 -21.78 6.07 -11.94
C ALA A 64 -20.43 6.79 -11.92
N TRP A 65 -19.47 6.27 -11.16
CA TRP A 65 -18.10 6.80 -11.12
C TRP A 65 -17.43 6.79 -12.49
N LEU A 66 -17.57 5.69 -13.25
CA LEU A 66 -17.03 5.61 -14.61
C LEU A 66 -17.66 6.61 -15.57
N GLU A 67 -18.92 7.00 -15.37
CA GLU A 67 -19.56 8.03 -16.18
C GLU A 67 -18.96 9.41 -15.90
N LEU A 68 -18.70 9.74 -14.63
CA LEU A 68 -17.95 10.96 -14.28
C LEU A 68 -16.58 10.97 -14.96
N GLN A 69 -15.86 9.84 -14.96
CA GLN A 69 -14.57 9.74 -15.67
C GLN A 69 -14.71 9.78 -17.20
N ARG A 70 -15.89 9.52 -17.78
CA ARG A 70 -16.11 9.70 -19.23
C ARG A 70 -16.16 11.17 -19.61
N GLU A 71 -16.56 12.05 -18.71
CA GLU A 71 -16.53 13.50 -18.98
C GLU A 71 -15.09 14.00 -19.18
N ASP A 72 -14.15 13.50 -18.36
CA ASP A 72 -12.74 13.88 -18.41
C ASP A 72 -11.93 13.14 -19.50
N PHE A 73 -12.13 11.82 -19.62
CA PHE A 73 -11.29 10.95 -20.48
C PHE A 73 -11.98 10.48 -21.76
N GLY A 74 -13.29 10.71 -21.92
CA GLY A 74 -14.06 10.35 -23.11
C GLY A 74 -13.98 8.87 -23.48
N TRP A 75 -13.55 8.58 -24.71
CA TRP A 75 -13.44 7.20 -25.19
C TRP A 75 -12.30 6.41 -24.51
N LEU A 76 -11.29 7.10 -23.95
CA LEU A 76 -10.17 6.45 -23.28
C LEU A 76 -10.62 5.76 -21.98
N THR A 77 -11.69 6.24 -21.34
CA THR A 77 -12.22 5.67 -20.09
C THR A 77 -12.44 4.16 -20.19
N GLY A 78 -12.99 3.67 -21.30
CA GLY A 78 -13.21 2.23 -21.50
C GLY A 78 -11.92 1.42 -21.64
N ILE A 79 -10.85 2.01 -22.18
CA ILE A 79 -9.54 1.35 -22.29
C ILE A 79 -8.85 1.34 -20.93
N LEU A 80 -8.89 2.46 -20.22
CA LEU A 80 -8.30 2.59 -18.90
C LEU A 80 -8.97 1.64 -17.91
N ASP A 81 -10.31 1.59 -17.90
CA ASP A 81 -11.09 0.64 -17.08
C ASP A 81 -10.83 -0.81 -17.50
N GLY A 82 -10.79 -1.12 -18.80
CA GLY A 82 -10.52 -2.46 -19.31
C GLY A 82 -9.10 -2.99 -19.01
N LEU A 83 -8.15 -2.10 -18.70
CA LEU A 83 -6.81 -2.43 -18.22
C LEU A 83 -6.69 -2.38 -16.68
N ASP A 84 -7.80 -2.17 -15.98
CA ASP A 84 -7.87 -1.91 -14.53
C ASP A 84 -7.00 -0.71 -14.08
N LEU A 85 -6.76 0.29 -14.94
CA LEU A 85 -5.92 1.44 -14.60
C LEU A 85 -6.58 2.42 -13.62
N PHE A 86 -7.90 2.35 -13.48
CA PHE A 86 -8.65 3.04 -12.44
C PHE A 86 -8.71 2.25 -11.12
N ASP A 87 -8.21 1.02 -11.07
CA ASP A 87 -8.15 0.22 -9.83
C ASP A 87 -6.87 -0.63 -9.80
N VAL A 88 -5.73 0.00 -10.15
CA VAL A 88 -4.44 -0.70 -10.37
C VAL A 88 -4.06 -1.49 -9.13
N PHE A 89 -4.19 -0.87 -7.96
CA PHE A 89 -3.69 -1.43 -6.69
C PHE A 89 -4.45 -2.67 -6.23
N HIS A 90 -5.68 -2.89 -6.72
CA HIS A 90 -6.49 -4.08 -6.44
C HIS A 90 -6.66 -5.00 -7.66
N SER A 91 -6.18 -4.58 -8.83
CA SER A 91 -6.26 -5.38 -10.05
C SER A 91 -5.55 -6.75 -9.89
N PRO A 92 -6.11 -7.84 -10.44
CA PRO A 92 -5.51 -9.17 -10.34
C PRO A 92 -4.10 -9.24 -10.92
N TRP A 93 -3.83 -8.50 -11.99
CA TRP A 93 -2.52 -8.51 -12.65
C TRP A 93 -1.44 -7.81 -11.81
N PHE A 94 -1.79 -6.73 -11.11
CA PHE A 94 -0.86 -6.01 -10.24
C PHE A 94 -0.58 -6.80 -8.97
N LEU A 95 -1.59 -7.45 -8.40
CA LEU A 95 -1.41 -8.39 -7.28
C LEU A 95 -0.55 -9.59 -7.67
N ALA A 96 -0.76 -10.16 -8.87
CA ALA A 96 0.09 -11.21 -9.40
C ALA A 96 1.54 -10.74 -9.59
N LEU A 97 1.75 -9.52 -10.09
CA LEU A 97 3.07 -8.90 -10.22
C LEU A 97 3.77 -8.82 -8.85
N TRP A 98 3.07 -8.35 -7.81
CA TRP A 98 3.59 -8.34 -6.44
C TRP A 98 3.97 -9.73 -5.93
N PHE A 99 3.12 -10.72 -6.14
CA PHE A 99 3.39 -12.10 -5.75
C PHE A 99 4.67 -12.63 -6.42
N VAL A 100 4.82 -12.41 -7.73
CA VAL A 100 6.01 -12.82 -8.48
C VAL A 100 7.26 -12.08 -8.01
N ILE A 101 7.17 -10.78 -7.69
CA ILE A 101 8.28 -10.01 -7.12
C ILE A 101 8.73 -10.60 -5.78
N VAL A 102 7.79 -10.87 -4.87
CA VAL A 102 8.09 -11.47 -3.55
C VAL A 102 8.78 -12.83 -3.72
N ALA A 103 8.25 -13.68 -4.61
CA ALA A 103 8.83 -14.98 -4.91
C ALA A 103 10.26 -14.83 -5.50
N ALA A 104 10.44 -13.94 -6.47
CA ALA A 104 11.73 -13.70 -7.11
C ALA A 104 12.78 -13.16 -6.12
N VAL A 105 12.43 -12.17 -5.29
CA VAL A 105 13.31 -11.62 -4.25
C VAL A 105 13.69 -12.70 -3.25
N THR A 106 12.74 -13.52 -2.82
CA THR A 106 12.97 -14.63 -1.88
C THR A 106 13.96 -15.65 -2.46
N VAL A 107 13.70 -16.14 -3.68
CA VAL A 107 14.56 -17.13 -4.35
C VAL A 107 15.95 -16.55 -4.68
N CYS A 108 16.02 -15.31 -5.17
CA CYS A 108 17.29 -14.61 -5.38
C CYS A 108 18.10 -14.48 -4.08
N THR A 109 17.44 -14.13 -2.97
CA THR A 109 18.09 -13.98 -1.65
C THR A 109 18.63 -15.33 -1.17
N ILE A 110 17.82 -16.38 -1.21
CA ILE A 110 18.22 -17.73 -0.78
C ILE A 110 19.36 -18.27 -1.64
N SER A 111 19.30 -18.12 -2.97
CA SER A 111 20.35 -18.62 -3.87
C SER A 111 21.69 -17.90 -3.71
N ARG A 112 21.66 -16.60 -3.39
CA ARG A 112 22.86 -15.77 -3.22
C ARG A 112 23.47 -15.83 -1.82
N PHE A 113 22.70 -16.21 -0.81
CA PHE A 113 23.20 -16.24 0.57
C PHE A 113 24.38 -17.20 0.78
N PRO A 114 24.35 -18.48 0.34
CA PRO A 114 25.47 -19.40 0.55
C PRO A 114 26.81 -18.95 -0.07
N PRO A 115 26.89 -18.51 -1.35
CA PRO A 115 28.16 -18.05 -1.90
C PRO A 115 28.67 -16.77 -1.21
N THR A 116 27.80 -15.83 -0.84
CA THR A 116 28.21 -14.62 -0.10
C THR A 116 28.67 -14.94 1.33
N TRP A 117 28.01 -15.87 2.00
CA TRP A 117 28.48 -16.37 3.29
C TRP A 117 29.89 -16.96 3.18
N ARG A 118 30.14 -17.76 2.13
CA ARG A 118 31.48 -18.31 1.87
C ARG A 118 32.51 -17.23 1.59
N SER A 119 32.20 -16.20 0.80
CA SER A 119 33.15 -15.12 0.49
C SER A 119 33.52 -14.29 1.72
N VAL A 120 32.58 -14.10 2.65
CA VAL A 120 32.83 -13.37 3.91
C VAL A 120 33.61 -14.22 4.91
N GLN A 121 33.28 -15.51 5.04
CA GLN A 121 33.95 -16.38 6.02
C GLN A 121 35.29 -16.92 5.53
N ARG A 122 35.46 -17.05 4.21
CA ARG A 122 36.65 -17.61 3.54
C ARG A 122 36.95 -16.79 2.29
N PRO A 123 37.44 -15.55 2.46
CA PRO A 123 37.78 -14.70 1.33
C PRO A 123 38.87 -15.34 0.47
N GLN A 124 38.84 -15.07 -0.83
CA GLN A 124 39.91 -15.48 -1.72
C GLN A 124 41.11 -14.57 -1.48
N VAL A 125 42.07 -15.07 -0.69
CA VAL A 125 43.24 -14.30 -0.25
C VAL A 125 44.36 -14.25 -1.31
N ARG A 126 44.41 -15.21 -2.24
CA ARG A 126 45.41 -15.26 -3.33
C ARG A 126 44.78 -15.02 -4.69
N VAL A 127 45.46 -14.22 -5.50
CA VAL A 127 45.10 -13.89 -6.88
C VAL A 127 46.32 -14.07 -7.78
N SER A 128 46.13 -14.27 -9.08
CA SER A 128 47.25 -14.37 -10.01
C SER A 128 47.81 -12.98 -10.35
N GLU A 129 49.06 -12.92 -10.82
CA GLU A 129 49.69 -11.65 -11.23
C GLU A 129 48.84 -10.85 -12.24
N ARG A 130 48.21 -11.57 -13.17
CA ARG A 130 47.29 -10.99 -14.17
C ARG A 130 46.11 -10.22 -13.54
N TYR A 131 45.72 -10.55 -12.31
CA TYR A 131 44.71 -9.78 -11.59
C TYR A 131 45.17 -8.33 -11.36
N PHE A 132 46.41 -8.11 -10.94
CA PHE A 132 46.94 -6.77 -10.69
C PHE A 132 47.05 -5.93 -11.98
N GLU A 133 47.30 -6.57 -13.12
CA GLU A 133 47.30 -5.91 -14.44
C GLU A 133 45.90 -5.49 -14.90
N THR A 134 44.87 -6.26 -14.54
CA THR A 134 43.50 -6.10 -15.08
C THR A 134 42.52 -5.49 -14.10
N ALA A 135 42.89 -5.36 -12.82
CA ALA A 135 42.03 -4.77 -11.79
C ALA A 135 41.65 -3.33 -12.14
N ARG A 136 40.34 -3.02 -12.02
CA ARG A 136 39.77 -1.68 -12.27
C ARG A 136 40.35 -0.63 -11.33
N HIS A 137 40.62 -1.01 -10.08
CA HIS A 137 41.22 -0.17 -9.07
C HIS A 137 42.59 -0.75 -8.72
N ARG A 138 43.66 -0.09 -9.17
CA ARG A 138 45.04 -0.46 -8.91
C ARG A 138 45.90 0.79 -8.74
N ALA A 139 46.96 0.67 -7.95
CA ALA A 139 47.97 1.70 -7.77
C ALA A 139 49.34 1.04 -7.61
N SER A 140 50.38 1.68 -8.12
CA SER A 140 51.77 1.29 -7.91
C SER A 140 52.50 2.47 -7.28
N PHE A 141 53.26 2.21 -6.22
CA PHE A 141 54.01 3.22 -5.49
C PHE A 141 55.21 2.60 -4.79
N THR A 142 56.22 3.42 -4.48
CA THR A 142 57.38 3.01 -3.69
C THR A 142 57.25 3.55 -2.27
N HIS A 143 57.53 2.71 -1.27
CA HIS A 143 57.47 3.09 0.14
C HIS A 143 58.79 2.73 0.85
N THR A 144 59.44 3.72 1.47
CA THR A 144 60.77 3.57 2.09
C THR A 144 60.80 2.62 3.29
N GLY A 145 59.68 2.50 4.01
CA GLY A 145 59.54 1.63 5.19
C GLY A 145 59.27 0.15 4.93
N GLY A 146 59.31 -0.32 3.67
CA GLY A 146 59.10 -1.74 3.34
C GLY A 146 57.69 -2.28 3.66
N VAL A 147 57.56 -3.61 3.68
CA VAL A 147 56.29 -4.34 3.85
C VAL A 147 55.71 -4.11 5.25
N GLU A 148 56.54 -4.11 6.29
CA GLU A 148 56.16 -3.94 7.69
C GLU A 148 55.49 -2.59 7.94
N ALA A 149 56.00 -1.52 7.31
CA ALA A 149 55.39 -0.20 7.45
C ALA A 149 54.01 -0.14 6.78
N VAL A 150 53.85 -0.77 5.62
CA VAL A 150 52.56 -0.84 4.91
C VAL A 150 51.54 -1.65 5.73
N GLU A 151 51.94 -2.81 6.25
CA GLU A 151 51.12 -3.64 7.14
C GLU A 151 50.70 -2.87 8.40
N GLY A 152 51.63 -2.13 9.01
CA GLY A 152 51.36 -1.25 10.16
C GLY A 152 50.36 -0.14 9.85
N LEU A 153 50.49 0.52 8.69
CA LEU A 153 49.55 1.56 8.24
C LEU A 153 48.15 0.99 8.00
N LEU A 154 48.04 -0.17 7.37
CA LEU A 154 46.77 -0.86 7.13
C LEU A 154 46.08 -1.24 8.44
N ARG A 155 46.83 -1.82 9.39
CA ARG A 155 46.30 -2.15 10.73
C ARG A 155 45.85 -0.91 11.51
N ARG A 156 46.60 0.20 11.44
CA ARG A 156 46.19 1.49 12.02
C ARG A 156 44.88 2.00 11.42
N ARG A 157 44.64 1.74 10.13
CA ARG A 157 43.36 2.01 9.44
C ARG A 157 42.30 0.92 9.65
N ARG A 158 42.51 0.00 10.60
CA ARG A 158 41.56 -1.06 11.01
C ARG A 158 41.29 -2.12 9.94
N TYR A 159 42.24 -2.35 9.03
CA TYR A 159 42.20 -3.51 8.14
C TYR A 159 42.65 -4.76 8.88
N ALA A 160 41.99 -5.88 8.60
CA ALA A 160 42.52 -7.20 8.89
C ALA A 160 43.54 -7.53 7.78
N VAL A 161 44.80 -7.77 8.16
CA VAL A 161 45.91 -7.99 7.22
C VAL A 161 46.48 -9.38 7.43
N THR A 162 46.59 -10.13 6.33
CA THR A 162 47.14 -11.49 6.25
C THR A 162 48.22 -11.53 5.19
N ARG A 163 49.41 -12.04 5.54
CA ARG A 163 50.46 -12.34 4.55
C ARG A 163 50.10 -13.64 3.83
N THR A 164 49.99 -13.62 2.52
CA THR A 164 49.48 -14.76 1.73
C THR A 164 50.57 -15.53 1.01
N HIS A 165 51.68 -14.87 0.75
CA HIS A 165 52.87 -15.44 0.12
C HIS A 165 54.10 -14.63 0.53
N GLU A 166 55.18 -15.34 0.85
CA GLU A 166 56.52 -14.77 1.08
C GLU A 166 57.50 -15.63 0.27
N ASP A 167 58.02 -15.07 -0.82
CA ASP A 167 59.11 -15.65 -1.61
C ASP A 167 60.33 -14.71 -1.54
N GLU A 168 61.51 -15.20 -1.97
CA GLU A 168 62.76 -14.41 -1.98
C GLU A 168 62.66 -13.21 -2.93
N GLY A 169 62.12 -12.10 -2.43
CA GLY A 169 62.01 -10.82 -3.12
C GLY A 169 60.58 -10.28 -3.27
N GLU A 170 59.56 -11.05 -2.89
CA GLU A 170 58.15 -10.66 -3.05
C GLU A 170 57.30 -11.05 -1.82
N THR A 171 56.44 -10.14 -1.38
CA THR A 171 55.49 -10.40 -0.30
C THR A 171 54.10 -9.95 -0.70
N GLU A 172 53.16 -10.89 -0.72
CA GLU A 172 51.76 -10.62 -1.00
C GLU A 172 51.00 -10.36 0.31
N LEU A 173 50.29 -9.24 0.37
CA LEU A 173 49.42 -8.88 1.49
C LEU A 173 47.96 -8.87 1.06
N PHE A 174 47.12 -9.64 1.74
CA PHE A 174 45.67 -9.49 1.68
C PHE A 174 45.21 -8.59 2.83
N ALA A 175 44.48 -7.52 2.52
CA ALA A 175 43.95 -6.61 3.51
C ALA A 175 42.48 -6.28 3.24
N GLU A 176 41.62 -6.55 4.20
CA GLU A 176 40.19 -6.26 4.09
C GLU A 176 39.65 -5.54 5.33
N ARG A 177 38.53 -4.83 5.16
CA ARG A 177 37.83 -4.16 6.25
C ARG A 177 36.32 -4.25 6.01
N PHE A 178 35.58 -4.56 7.08
CA PHE A 178 34.13 -4.72 7.07
C PHE A 178 33.57 -5.76 6.08
N PRO A 179 34.09 -7.01 6.04
CA PRO A 179 33.57 -8.02 5.11
C PRO A 179 32.08 -8.33 5.33
N TRP A 180 31.58 -8.15 6.55
CA TRP A 180 30.16 -8.30 6.91
C TRP A 180 29.21 -7.34 6.18
N THR A 181 29.70 -6.24 5.60
CA THR A 181 28.88 -5.32 4.79
C THR A 181 28.24 -6.01 3.59
N GLN A 182 28.83 -7.11 3.10
CA GLN A 182 28.24 -7.94 2.06
C GLN A 182 26.89 -8.55 2.50
N TYR A 183 26.62 -8.65 3.81
CA TYR A 183 25.34 -9.12 4.32
C TYR A 183 24.23 -8.06 4.32
N ALA A 184 24.55 -6.78 4.16
CA ALA A 184 23.59 -5.68 4.25
C ALA A 184 22.42 -5.84 3.27
N THR A 185 22.70 -6.37 2.07
CA THR A 185 21.67 -6.66 1.07
C THR A 185 20.64 -7.67 1.57
N PHE A 186 21.05 -8.72 2.28
CA PHE A 186 20.11 -9.73 2.81
C PHE A 186 19.27 -9.18 3.95
N ILE A 187 19.86 -8.34 4.82
CA ILE A 187 19.11 -7.64 5.87
C ILE A 187 18.04 -6.74 5.26
N SER A 188 18.41 -5.99 4.21
CA SER A 188 17.48 -5.09 3.50
C SER A 188 16.34 -5.86 2.84
N HIS A 189 16.65 -6.98 2.16
CA HIS A 189 15.61 -7.84 1.59
C HIS A 189 14.73 -8.48 2.66
N MET A 190 15.30 -8.90 3.79
CA MET A 190 14.53 -9.46 4.90
C MET A 190 13.56 -8.42 5.47
N ALA A 191 14.02 -7.18 5.68
CA ALA A 191 13.16 -6.10 6.16
C ALA A 191 11.99 -5.83 5.20
N LEU A 192 12.26 -5.80 3.89
CA LEU A 192 11.21 -5.68 2.87
C LEU A 192 10.22 -6.86 2.92
N LEU A 193 10.72 -8.10 2.97
CA LEU A 193 9.86 -9.28 3.06
C LEU A 193 9.01 -9.29 4.33
N MET A 194 9.59 -8.90 5.47
CA MET A 194 8.86 -8.77 6.74
C MET A 194 7.75 -7.72 6.66
N LEU A 195 8.03 -6.57 6.05
CA LEU A 195 7.02 -5.52 5.82
C LEU A 195 5.86 -6.05 4.97
N LEU A 196 6.17 -6.76 3.88
CA LEU A 196 5.14 -7.32 2.99
C LEU A 196 4.30 -8.39 3.68
N VAL A 197 4.93 -9.28 4.46
CA VAL A 197 4.22 -10.28 5.27
C VAL A 197 3.35 -9.60 6.33
N GLY A 198 3.84 -8.55 6.99
CA GLY A 198 3.06 -7.77 7.95
C GLY A 198 1.83 -7.12 7.31
N GLY A 199 1.97 -6.55 6.12
CA GLY A 199 0.85 -6.01 5.34
C GLY A 199 -0.17 -7.09 4.98
N LEU A 200 0.28 -8.26 4.51
CA LEU A 200 -0.61 -9.38 4.20
C LEU A 200 -1.36 -9.89 5.43
N LEU A 201 -0.68 -10.04 6.57
CA LEU A 201 -1.31 -10.43 7.83
C LEU A 201 -2.34 -9.39 8.29
N THR A 202 -2.04 -8.10 8.12
CA THR A 202 -2.98 -7.01 8.42
C THR A 202 -4.21 -7.07 7.52
N ASN A 203 -4.07 -7.43 6.25
CA ASN A 203 -5.21 -7.58 5.34
C ASN A 203 -6.05 -8.82 5.66
N LEU A 204 -5.42 -9.96 6.00
CA LEU A 204 -6.11 -11.22 6.25
C LEU A 204 -6.76 -11.32 7.64
N ALA A 205 -6.15 -10.70 8.65
CA ALA A 205 -6.59 -10.81 10.05
C ALA A 205 -7.00 -9.46 10.67
N GLY A 206 -6.79 -8.35 9.98
CA GLY A 206 -7.16 -7.03 10.45
C GLY A 206 -8.64 -6.73 10.24
N PHE A 207 -9.16 -5.82 11.05
CA PHE A 207 -10.49 -5.26 10.92
C PHE A 207 -10.35 -3.76 10.66
N GLN A 208 -10.99 -3.27 9.60
CA GLN A 208 -11.05 -1.86 9.25
C GLN A 208 -12.49 -1.51 8.88
N ARG A 209 -12.97 -0.39 9.40
CA ARG A 209 -14.28 0.18 9.06
C ARG A 209 -14.17 1.70 9.06
N THR A 210 -14.73 2.32 8.03
CA THR A 210 -14.90 3.77 7.95
C THR A 210 -16.24 4.13 8.61
N LEU A 211 -16.23 5.16 9.45
CA LEU A 211 -17.44 5.71 10.09
C LEU A 211 -17.54 7.19 9.72
N ALA A 212 -18.70 7.62 9.21
CA ALA A 212 -19.04 9.03 9.12
C ALA A 212 -19.60 9.45 10.47
N LEU A 213 -19.01 10.48 11.08
CA LEU A 213 -19.39 10.97 12.41
C LEU A 213 -19.54 12.48 12.33
N ALA A 214 -20.62 13.02 12.91
CA ALA A 214 -20.84 14.45 13.02
C ALA A 214 -21.04 14.88 14.48
N GLU A 215 -20.68 16.13 14.76
CA GLU A 215 -20.85 16.76 16.07
C GLU A 215 -22.31 16.75 16.52
N GLY A 216 -22.52 16.57 17.82
CA GLY A 216 -23.86 16.60 18.42
C GLY A 216 -24.76 15.42 18.02
N ARG A 217 -24.23 14.41 17.31
CA ARG A 217 -24.97 13.23 16.89
C ARG A 217 -24.81 12.03 17.82
N PRO A 218 -25.78 11.10 17.82
CA PRO A 218 -25.63 9.84 18.54
C PRO A 218 -24.36 9.09 18.12
N ALA A 219 -23.71 8.45 19.08
CA ALA A 219 -22.52 7.65 18.80
C ALA A 219 -22.84 6.46 17.88
N ALA A 220 -22.05 6.28 16.83
CA ALA A 220 -22.24 5.22 15.85
C ALA A 220 -21.66 3.88 16.35
N PRO A 221 -22.31 2.74 16.07
CA PRO A 221 -21.79 1.43 16.44
C PRO A 221 -20.63 0.99 15.52
N LEU A 222 -19.53 0.51 16.12
CA LEU A 222 -18.36 0.03 15.40
C LEU A 222 -18.63 -1.28 14.64
N PHE A 223 -19.44 -2.19 15.19
CA PHE A 223 -19.83 -3.43 14.53
C PHE A 223 -21.26 -3.35 14.02
N SER A 224 -21.53 -3.92 12.85
CA SER A 224 -22.88 -3.91 12.24
C SER A 224 -23.87 -4.75 13.04
N ASP A 225 -23.43 -5.90 13.56
CA ASP A 225 -24.27 -6.78 14.38
C ASP A 225 -24.20 -6.37 15.86
N PRO A 226 -25.34 -6.20 16.53
CA PRO A 226 -25.37 -5.94 17.96
C PRO A 226 -24.86 -7.16 18.74
N GLY A 227 -23.95 -6.94 19.70
CA GLY A 227 -23.37 -8.01 20.48
C GLY A 227 -22.66 -7.56 21.76
N PRO A 228 -22.32 -8.51 22.65
CA PRO A 228 -21.53 -8.21 23.84
C PRO A 228 -20.15 -7.66 23.41
N GLY A 229 -19.82 -6.46 23.88
CA GLY A 229 -18.59 -5.77 23.50
C GLY A 229 -18.74 -4.77 22.34
N GLN A 230 -19.97 -4.45 21.92
CA GLN A 230 -20.22 -3.34 20.98
C GLN A 230 -19.54 -2.05 21.47
N ILE A 231 -18.83 -1.40 20.55
CA ILE A 231 -18.18 -0.12 20.79
C ILE A 231 -18.99 0.94 20.07
N PHE A 232 -19.33 2.02 20.77
CA PHE A 232 -19.98 3.19 20.21
C PHE A 232 -18.97 4.32 20.13
N VAL A 233 -18.88 4.98 18.97
CA VAL A 233 -17.95 6.07 18.69
C VAL A 233 -18.75 7.34 18.42
N GLY A 234 -18.60 8.34 19.28
CA GLY A 234 -19.21 9.66 19.11
C GLY A 234 -18.15 10.71 18.79
N MET A 235 -18.58 11.74 18.05
CA MET A 235 -17.83 12.97 17.82
C MET A 235 -18.28 14.02 18.84
N GLU A 236 -17.41 14.37 19.79
CA GLU A 236 -17.69 15.47 20.72
C GLU A 236 -17.42 16.83 20.05
N ASP A 237 -16.32 16.96 19.30
CA ASP A 237 -15.93 18.17 18.57
C ASP A 237 -15.04 17.82 17.36
N ALA A 238 -15.17 18.52 16.25
CA ALA A 238 -14.34 18.38 15.05
C ALA A 238 -13.73 19.74 14.69
N HIS A 239 -12.45 19.89 14.98
CA HIS A 239 -11.77 21.17 14.87
C HIS A 239 -10.94 21.31 13.60
N ARG A 240 -11.20 22.40 12.85
CA ARG A 240 -10.32 22.94 11.80
C ARG A 240 -9.63 24.21 12.30
N GLY A 241 -8.36 24.12 12.66
CA GLY A 241 -7.55 25.25 13.08
C GLY A 241 -7.01 26.04 11.89
N VAL A 242 -7.23 27.35 11.89
CA VAL A 242 -6.78 28.27 10.83
C VAL A 242 -5.87 29.35 11.44
N ASP A 243 -4.75 29.64 10.80
CA ASP A 243 -3.83 30.69 11.23
C ASP A 243 -4.31 32.10 10.82
N ALA A 244 -3.59 33.14 11.25
CA ALA A 244 -3.94 34.53 10.93
C ALA A 244 -3.87 34.86 9.42
N ALA A 245 -3.23 34.02 8.61
CA ALA A 245 -3.13 34.16 7.17
C ALA A 245 -4.19 33.34 6.41
N GLY A 246 -5.07 32.64 7.13
CA GLY A 246 -6.11 31.81 6.53
C GLY A 246 -5.65 30.40 6.15
N ASN A 247 -4.42 29.98 6.52
CA ASN A 247 -3.95 28.63 6.24
C ASN A 247 -4.47 27.67 7.29
N ILE A 248 -4.82 26.46 6.85
CA ILE A 248 -5.20 25.38 7.76
C ILE A 248 -3.94 24.82 8.41
N VAL A 249 -3.90 24.83 9.74
CA VAL A 249 -2.74 24.42 10.54
C VAL A 249 -3.04 23.24 11.47
N ASP A 250 -4.32 22.95 11.72
CA ASP A 250 -4.72 21.85 12.58
C ASP A 250 -6.02 21.21 12.09
N PHE A 251 -6.06 19.89 12.16
CA PHE A 251 -7.26 19.10 11.97
C PHE A 251 -7.25 18.03 13.05
N HIS A 252 -8.27 18.05 13.91
CA HIS A 252 -8.43 17.03 14.93
C HIS A 252 -9.88 16.75 15.27
N SER A 253 -10.12 15.54 15.74
CA SER A 253 -11.42 15.07 16.20
C SER A 253 -11.33 14.69 17.67
N ASP A 254 -12.19 15.27 18.50
CA ASP A 254 -12.38 14.85 19.87
C ASP A 254 -13.45 13.76 19.93
N LEU A 255 -13.01 12.55 20.27
CA LEU A 255 -13.81 11.34 20.20
C LEU A 255 -14.21 10.86 21.59
N LEU A 256 -15.46 10.42 21.71
CA LEU A 256 -15.97 9.67 22.86
C LEU A 256 -16.25 8.23 22.44
N LEU A 257 -15.51 7.29 23.03
CA LEU A 257 -15.66 5.87 22.77
C LEU A 257 -16.23 5.15 23.98
N ARG A 258 -17.29 4.38 23.78
CA ARG A 258 -17.99 3.68 24.86
C ARG A 258 -18.15 2.20 24.57
N ARG A 259 -17.85 1.36 25.56
CA ARG A 259 -18.10 -0.10 25.54
C ARG A 259 -18.72 -0.52 26.87
N GLY A 260 -20.03 -0.75 26.88
CA GLY A 260 -20.78 -0.93 28.13
C GLY A 260 -20.71 0.36 28.97
N ASP A 261 -20.16 0.24 30.18
CA ASP A 261 -19.96 1.34 31.12
C ASP A 261 -18.58 2.01 31.00
N GLU A 262 -17.65 1.40 30.27
CA GLU A 262 -16.33 1.99 30.03
C GLU A 262 -16.42 3.11 28.98
N VAL A 263 -15.85 4.27 29.30
CA VAL A 263 -15.77 5.43 28.41
C VAL A 263 -14.32 5.90 28.29
N VAL A 264 -13.87 6.10 27.06
CA VAL A 264 -12.58 6.71 26.72
C VAL A 264 -12.85 7.98 25.93
N ARG A 265 -12.25 9.09 26.36
CA ARG A 265 -12.23 10.35 25.60
C ARG A 265 -10.82 10.62 25.13
N CYS A 266 -10.67 11.02 23.87
CA CYS A 266 -9.37 11.21 23.27
C CYS A 266 -9.45 12.11 22.06
N LYS A 267 -8.37 12.84 21.83
CA LYS A 267 -8.13 13.59 20.60
C LYS A 267 -7.47 12.67 19.58
N ALA A 268 -8.00 12.62 18.37
CA ALA A 268 -7.40 11.98 17.22
C ALA A 268 -6.93 13.06 16.23
N THR A 269 -5.69 12.96 15.77
CA THR A 269 -5.14 13.82 14.71
C THR A 269 -4.69 12.95 13.53
N VAL A 270 -4.32 13.58 12.40
CA VAL A 270 -3.87 12.89 11.18
C VAL A 270 -2.73 11.88 11.45
N ASN A 271 -1.80 12.22 12.35
CA ASN A 271 -0.63 11.39 12.64
C ASN A 271 -0.63 10.76 14.05
N ASP A 272 -1.60 11.10 14.89
CA ASP A 272 -1.71 10.57 16.26
C ASP A 272 -3.14 10.03 16.47
N PRO A 273 -3.37 8.73 16.22
CA PRO A 273 -4.70 8.13 16.32
C PRO A 273 -5.09 7.88 17.77
N CYS A 274 -6.38 7.99 18.06
CA CYS A 274 -6.89 7.56 19.35
C CYS A 274 -6.87 6.03 19.47
N SER A 275 -6.35 5.52 20.59
CA SER A 275 -6.33 4.08 20.88
C SER A 275 -7.29 3.74 22.02
N ALA A 276 -8.28 2.88 21.76
CA ALA A 276 -9.24 2.44 22.77
C ALA A 276 -9.69 1.00 22.49
N PHE A 277 -9.89 0.22 23.56
CA PHE A 277 -10.45 -1.13 23.50
C PHE A 277 -9.74 -2.12 22.54
N GLY A 278 -8.46 -1.89 22.24
CA GLY A 278 -7.68 -2.71 21.29
C GLY A 278 -7.75 -2.24 19.83
N TYR A 279 -8.46 -1.14 19.57
CA TYR A 279 -8.61 -0.53 18.24
C TYR A 279 -7.90 0.82 18.17
N ARG A 280 -7.58 1.23 16.94
CA ARG A 280 -7.07 2.57 16.63
C ARG A 280 -8.07 3.30 15.76
N PHE A 281 -8.39 4.52 16.14
CA PHE A 281 -9.33 5.41 15.48
C PHE A 281 -8.53 6.53 14.83
N HIS A 282 -8.49 6.50 13.51
CA HIS A 282 -7.76 7.43 12.69
C HIS A 282 -8.73 8.44 12.10
N GLN A 283 -8.35 9.73 12.09
CA GLN A 283 -9.05 10.71 11.29
C GLN A 283 -8.66 10.49 9.82
N ALA A 284 -9.60 10.01 9.03
CA ALA A 284 -9.39 9.72 7.60
C ALA A 284 -9.60 10.96 6.73
N ALA A 285 -10.66 11.72 7.01
CA ALA A 285 -11.03 12.93 6.29
C ALA A 285 -11.78 13.89 7.22
N PHE A 286 -11.92 15.13 6.78
CA PHE A 286 -12.69 16.18 7.44
C PHE A 286 -13.58 16.83 6.37
N PHE A 287 -14.89 16.85 6.63
CA PHE A 287 -15.92 17.30 5.70
C PHE A 287 -16.71 18.43 6.35
N ASP A 288 -16.97 19.48 5.58
CA ASP A 288 -17.81 20.62 5.98
C ASP A 288 -19.25 20.47 5.47
N ASP A 289 -19.55 19.33 4.85
CA ASP A 289 -20.73 19.02 4.04
C ASP A 289 -21.26 17.61 4.38
N LEU A 290 -21.47 17.29 5.66
CA LEU A 290 -22.16 16.03 6.01
C LEU A 290 -23.68 16.23 6.02
N ALA A 291 -24.40 15.38 5.29
CA ALA A 291 -25.87 15.37 5.23
C ALA A 291 -26.44 14.56 6.41
N HIS A 292 -27.52 15.04 7.02
CA HIS A 292 -28.27 14.24 7.98
C HIS A 292 -29.54 13.65 7.36
N LEU A 293 -29.66 12.33 7.35
CA LEU A 293 -30.84 11.63 6.86
C LEU A 293 -31.63 11.02 8.03
N THR A 294 -32.85 11.51 8.22
CA THR A 294 -33.86 10.89 9.09
C THR A 294 -35.04 10.39 8.26
N ILE A 295 -35.50 9.17 8.55
CA ILE A 295 -36.73 8.61 7.99
C ILE A 295 -37.72 8.41 9.14
N TRP A 296 -38.94 8.91 8.98
CA TRP A 296 -40.03 8.72 9.94
C TRP A 296 -41.08 7.74 9.41
N GLY A 297 -41.66 6.96 10.31
CA GLY A 297 -42.82 6.15 10.05
C GLY A 297 -44.11 6.97 10.03
N PRO A 298 -45.23 6.39 9.54
CA PRO A 298 -46.54 7.05 9.53
C PRO A 298 -47.04 7.43 10.94
N ASP A 299 -46.51 6.77 11.97
CA ASP A 299 -46.77 7.00 13.39
C ASP A 299 -45.86 8.09 14.01
N GLY A 300 -44.98 8.70 13.22
CA GLY A 300 -43.99 9.68 13.66
C GLY A 300 -42.75 9.07 14.34
N ARG A 301 -42.64 7.74 14.40
CA ARG A 301 -41.45 7.07 14.95
C ARG A 301 -40.28 7.20 13.98
N VAL A 302 -39.09 7.50 14.49
CA VAL A 302 -37.87 7.48 13.68
C VAL A 302 -37.54 6.02 13.31
N LEU A 303 -37.48 5.75 12.00
CA LEU A 303 -37.15 4.45 11.42
C LEU A 303 -35.68 4.35 11.00
N PHE A 304 -35.07 5.47 10.63
CA PHE A 304 -33.65 5.58 10.26
C PHE A 304 -33.14 6.97 10.66
N ASP A 305 -31.91 7.05 11.17
CA ASP A 305 -31.27 8.29 11.60
C ASP A 305 -29.75 8.11 11.48
N ASP A 306 -29.14 8.67 10.45
CA ASP A 306 -27.70 8.53 10.22
C ASP A 306 -27.11 9.75 9.48
N VAL A 307 -25.80 9.90 9.58
CA VAL A 307 -25.03 10.93 8.88
C VAL A 307 -24.41 10.33 7.63
N LEU A 308 -24.59 11.00 6.51
CA LEU A 308 -24.10 10.58 5.21
C LEU A 308 -23.13 11.64 4.66
N ASP A 309 -22.14 11.18 3.91
CA ASP A 309 -21.30 12.06 3.10
C ASP A 309 -22.17 12.66 1.98
N PHE A 310 -22.33 13.99 1.97
CA PHE A 310 -23.25 14.69 1.07
C PHE A 310 -22.83 14.56 -0.39
N GLU A 311 -21.51 14.57 -0.66
CA GLU A 311 -20.93 14.45 -2.00
C GLU A 311 -20.58 13.00 -2.37
N ASN A 312 -20.81 12.03 -1.46
CA ASN A 312 -20.41 10.62 -1.61
C ASN A 312 -18.93 10.44 -2.00
N GLU A 313 -18.04 11.35 -1.59
CA GLU A 313 -16.62 11.26 -1.93
C GLU A 313 -15.91 10.12 -1.19
N SER A 314 -16.43 9.74 -0.02
CA SER A 314 -15.78 8.80 0.91
C SER A 314 -16.70 7.76 1.55
N THR A 315 -18.01 7.77 1.27
CA THR A 315 -18.94 6.73 1.73
C THR A 315 -19.73 6.12 0.57
N ALA A 316 -20.14 4.86 0.75
CA ALA A 316 -20.92 4.16 -0.27
C ALA A 316 -22.27 4.86 -0.45
N THR A 317 -22.65 5.14 -1.71
CA THR A 317 -23.97 5.70 -2.03
C THR A 317 -25.06 4.86 -1.36
N PRO A 318 -25.86 5.44 -0.44
CA PRO A 318 -26.80 4.67 0.34
C PRO A 318 -27.88 4.08 -0.58
N VAL A 319 -28.13 2.79 -0.45
CA VAL A 319 -29.25 2.13 -1.13
C VAL A 319 -30.42 2.09 -0.17
N LEU A 320 -31.54 2.65 -0.60
CA LEU A 320 -32.78 2.60 0.15
C LEU A 320 -33.66 1.53 -0.47
N THR A 321 -33.91 0.46 0.29
CA THR A 321 -34.89 -0.57 -0.06
C THR A 321 -36.11 -0.41 0.84
N ILE A 322 -37.28 -0.17 0.24
CA ILE A 322 -38.57 -0.08 0.93
C ILE A 322 -39.39 -1.29 0.54
N THR A 323 -39.80 -2.06 1.55
CA THR A 323 -40.66 -3.23 1.38
C THR A 323 -42.04 -2.94 1.95
N SER A 324 -43.09 -3.33 1.22
CA SER A 324 -44.47 -3.25 1.69
C SER A 324 -44.70 -4.18 2.88
N ALA A 325 -45.81 -3.98 3.59
CA ALA A 325 -46.21 -4.86 4.68
C ALA A 325 -46.39 -6.33 4.24
N ASP A 326 -46.67 -6.55 2.95
CA ASP A 326 -46.86 -7.87 2.35
C ASP A 326 -45.53 -8.51 1.88
N GLY A 327 -44.39 -7.83 2.09
CA GLY A 327 -43.07 -8.32 1.72
C GLY A 327 -42.65 -8.00 0.29
N GLU A 328 -43.42 -7.19 -0.45
CA GLU A 328 -43.08 -6.76 -1.80
C GLU A 328 -42.13 -5.57 -1.79
N VAL A 329 -41.04 -5.61 -2.56
CA VAL A 329 -40.11 -4.49 -2.67
C VAL A 329 -40.75 -3.40 -3.54
N VAL A 330 -41.08 -2.25 -2.94
CA VAL A 330 -41.76 -1.11 -3.59
C VAL A 330 -40.76 -0.07 -4.09
N PHE A 331 -39.58 -0.04 -3.49
CA PHE A 331 -38.49 0.85 -3.87
C PHE A 331 -37.16 0.15 -3.57
N ASP A 332 -36.22 0.16 -4.51
CA ASP A 332 -34.89 -0.41 -4.33
C ASP A 332 -33.93 0.31 -5.27
N GLN A 333 -33.45 1.47 -4.83
CA GLN A 333 -32.53 2.28 -5.61
C GLN A 333 -31.45 2.87 -4.70
N ALA A 334 -30.27 3.07 -5.29
CA ALA A 334 -29.28 3.96 -4.71
C ALA A 334 -29.87 5.38 -4.59
N LEU A 335 -29.39 6.14 -3.62
CA LEU A 335 -29.63 7.57 -3.47
C LEU A 335 -28.42 8.34 -4.02
N PRO A 336 -28.13 8.30 -5.34
CA PRO A 336 -27.05 9.08 -5.88
C PRO A 336 -27.38 10.55 -5.71
N GLN A 337 -26.42 11.32 -5.22
CA GLN A 337 -26.51 12.76 -5.33
C GLN A 337 -26.45 13.11 -6.83
N MET A 338 -27.47 13.81 -7.33
CA MET A 338 -27.56 14.16 -8.75
C MET A 338 -27.06 15.59 -9.03
N ALA A 339 -27.20 16.50 -8.05
CA ALA A 339 -26.71 17.87 -8.12
C ALA A 339 -26.66 18.51 -6.73
N SER A 340 -25.73 19.45 -6.51
CA SER A 340 -25.74 20.39 -5.39
C SER A 340 -26.31 21.74 -5.84
N VAL A 341 -27.26 22.27 -5.08
CA VAL A 341 -27.78 23.63 -5.23
C VAL A 341 -27.10 24.49 -4.17
N PRO A 342 -26.20 25.40 -4.56
CA PRO A 342 -25.48 26.22 -3.60
C PRO A 342 -26.43 27.15 -2.85
N GLY A 343 -26.22 27.24 -1.53
CA GLY A 343 -26.90 28.14 -0.63
C GLY A 343 -26.52 29.60 -0.86
N SER A 344 -27.18 30.51 -0.14
CA SER A 344 -26.95 31.97 -0.27
C SER A 344 -25.70 32.48 0.45
N THR A 345 -24.96 31.60 1.13
CA THR A 345 -23.79 31.90 1.97
C THR A 345 -22.49 31.51 1.27
N LEU A 346 -21.37 32.11 1.70
CA LEU A 346 -20.04 31.93 1.11
C LEU A 346 -19.37 30.57 1.47
N GLY A 347 -20.12 29.63 2.07
CA GLY A 347 -19.70 28.26 2.38
C GLY A 347 -20.89 27.30 2.24
N TYR A 348 -20.67 25.99 2.44
CA TYR A 348 -21.67 24.93 2.23
C TYR A 348 -22.89 24.98 3.17
N GLU A 349 -22.91 25.89 4.15
CA GLU A 349 -24.06 26.10 5.02
C GLU A 349 -25.31 26.42 4.20
N GLY A 350 -26.27 25.48 4.13
CA GLY A 350 -27.52 25.66 3.40
C GLY A 350 -27.47 25.27 1.92
N ASP A 351 -26.41 24.63 1.46
CA ASP A 351 -26.40 23.90 0.20
C ASP A 351 -27.42 22.75 0.26
N LEU A 352 -28.08 22.48 -0.86
CA LEU A 352 -29.08 21.42 -0.96
C LEU A 352 -28.65 20.41 -2.01
N ALA A 353 -28.45 19.16 -1.59
CA ALA A 353 -28.26 18.05 -2.50
C ALA A 353 -29.63 17.57 -2.98
N LEU A 354 -29.79 17.48 -4.29
CA LEU A 354 -30.97 16.94 -4.93
C LEU A 354 -30.72 15.49 -5.33
N ALA A 355 -31.61 14.60 -4.91
CA ALA A 355 -31.82 13.33 -5.58
C ALA A 355 -33.27 13.20 -6.02
N GLU A 356 -33.47 12.64 -7.20
CA GLU A 356 -34.81 12.38 -7.73
C GLU A 356 -35.18 10.91 -7.47
N LEU A 357 -36.32 10.70 -6.81
CA LEU A 357 -36.81 9.38 -6.45
C LEU A 357 -38.04 9.06 -7.31
N ALA A 358 -37.92 8.05 -8.18
CA ALA A 358 -39.04 7.56 -8.96
C ALA A 358 -39.83 6.50 -8.16
N LEU A 359 -40.84 6.93 -7.41
CA LEU A 359 -41.73 6.03 -6.67
C LEU A 359 -42.95 5.63 -7.51
N PRO A 360 -43.32 4.33 -7.62
CA PRO A 360 -44.55 3.93 -8.28
C PRO A 360 -45.78 4.41 -7.48
N GLY A 361 -46.56 5.33 -8.05
CA GLY A 361 -47.93 5.61 -7.61
C GLY A 361 -48.17 6.74 -6.60
N ALA A 362 -47.14 7.47 -6.16
CA ALA A 362 -47.32 8.73 -5.41
C ALA A 362 -46.07 9.62 -5.50
N VAL A 363 -46.30 10.94 -5.56
CA VAL A 363 -45.25 11.97 -5.60
C VAL A 363 -44.90 12.33 -4.15
N TYR A 364 -43.64 12.10 -3.76
CA TYR A 364 -43.10 12.55 -2.48
C TYR A 364 -41.92 13.48 -2.75
N GLY A 365 -41.90 14.64 -2.10
CA GLY A 365 -40.73 15.51 -2.08
C GLY A 365 -39.81 15.09 -0.94
N VAL A 366 -38.60 14.66 -1.27
CA VAL A 366 -37.54 14.42 -0.29
C VAL A 366 -36.60 15.61 -0.34
N SER A 367 -36.41 16.26 0.80
CA SER A 367 -35.42 17.33 0.98
C SER A 367 -34.61 17.01 2.23
N TRP A 368 -33.30 16.96 2.14
CA TRP A 368 -32.39 16.91 3.28
C TRP A 368 -31.54 18.18 3.32
N ARG A 369 -31.01 18.49 4.50
CA ARG A 369 -30.23 19.70 4.81
C ARG A 369 -28.92 19.33 5.46
#